data_AF-A0A956X2T8-F1
#
_entry.id   AF-A0A956X2T8-F1
#
_cell.length_a   1.000
_cell.length_b   1.000
_cell.length_c   1.000
_cell.angle_alpha   90.00
_cell.angle_beta   90.00
_cell.angle_gamma   90.00
#
_symmetry.space_group_name_H-M   'P 1'
#
loop_
_entity.id
_entity.type
_entity.pdbx_description
1 polymer ?
#
loop_
_entity_poly.entity_id
_entity_poly.type
_entity_poly.pdbx_seq_one_letter_code
_entity_poly.pdbx_strand_id
1 'polypeptide(L)'
;MTDSDKVNFVAAYHFFSGGLFALLAIAALVVPLAAVALGESAFLARLPGWFLGSTLLIVAAVLAGLAAMNLALGWGLWQLKNWGRTGAMILAVFQIPFIPIGTIAGGVILYVLLQDQTRELFWAANRPIPYR
;
A
#
# COMPACT_ATOMS: atom_id res chain seq x y z
N MET A 1 20.41 14.51 -2.75
CA MET A 1 19.31 13.65 -3.21
C MET A 1 18.46 14.48 -4.16
N THR A 2 18.34 14.08 -5.41
CA THR A 2 17.55 14.80 -6.43
C THR A 2 16.05 14.68 -6.11
N ASP A 3 15.21 15.51 -6.73
CA ASP A 3 13.75 15.43 -6.51
C ASP A 3 13.15 14.12 -7.03
N SER A 4 13.71 13.58 -8.11
CA SER A 4 13.38 12.25 -8.61
C SER A 4 13.71 11.16 -7.58
N ASP A 5 14.87 11.25 -6.91
CA ASP A 5 15.26 10.29 -5.87
C ASP A 5 14.29 10.31 -4.68
N LYS A 6 13.82 11.50 -4.26
CA LYS A 6 12.82 11.63 -3.18
C LYS A 6 11.50 10.93 -3.54
N VAL A 7 11.02 11.13 -4.76
CA VAL A 7 9.78 10.48 -5.24
C VAL A 7 9.98 8.97 -5.36
N ASN A 8 11.14 8.51 -5.85
CA ASN A 8 11.47 7.09 -5.94
C ASN A 8 11.55 6.43 -4.56
N PHE A 9 12.05 7.15 -3.54
CA PHE A 9 12.02 6.67 -2.16
C PHE A 9 10.58 6.47 -1.65
N VAL A 10 9.68 7.41 -1.93
CA VAL A 10 8.25 7.28 -1.61
C VAL A 10 7.60 6.13 -2.38
N ALA A 11 7.93 5.96 -3.66
CA ALA A 11 7.45 4.84 -4.47
C ALA A 11 7.92 3.49 -3.89
N ALA A 12 9.19 3.40 -3.47
CA ALA A 12 9.76 2.22 -2.83
C ALA A 12 9.04 1.88 -1.51
N TYR A 13 8.71 2.90 -0.70
CA TYR A 13 7.89 2.71 0.51
C TYR A 13 6.51 2.08 0.19
N HIS A 14 5.83 2.57 -0.85
CA HIS A 14 4.56 1.99 -1.27
C HIS A 14 4.71 0.56 -1.81
N PHE A 15 5.77 0.26 -2.57
CA PHE A 15 6.04 -1.11 -3.00
C PHE A 15 6.33 -2.05 -1.83
N PHE A 16 7.16 -1.62 -0.88
CA PHE A 16 7.45 -2.37 0.33
C PHE A 16 6.18 -2.65 1.16
N SER A 17 5.38 -1.61 1.41
CA SER A 17 4.12 -1.73 2.15
C SER A 17 3.12 -2.63 1.41
N GLY A 18 3.02 -2.49 0.08
CA GLY A 18 2.18 -3.33 -0.76
C GLY A 18 2.61 -4.80 -0.73
N GLY A 19 3.92 -5.07 -0.83
CA GLY A 19 4.48 -6.41 -0.68
C GLY A 19 4.21 -7.02 0.70
N LEU A 20 4.38 -6.23 1.77
CA LEU A 20 4.05 -6.65 3.12
C LEU A 20 2.58 -7.02 3.27
N PHE A 21 1.65 -6.18 2.78
CA PHE A 21 0.22 -6.49 2.83
C PHE A 21 -0.14 -7.71 1.98
N ALA A 22 0.51 -7.93 0.84
CA ALA A 22 0.30 -9.12 0.03
C ALA A 22 0.75 -10.39 0.79
N LEU A 23 1.91 -10.35 1.44
CA LEU A 23 2.39 -11.45 2.28
C LEU A 23 1.45 -11.72 3.45
N LEU A 24 0.96 -10.67 4.12
CA LEU A 24 0.00 -10.79 5.21
C LEU A 24 -1.35 -11.35 4.73
N ALA A 25 -1.82 -10.96 3.54
CA ALA A 25 -3.05 -11.49 2.96
C ALA A 25 -2.93 -13.01 2.71
N ILE A 26 -1.79 -13.45 2.17
CA ILE A 26 -1.51 -14.87 1.96
C ILE A 26 -1.41 -15.59 3.32
N ALA A 27 -0.64 -15.05 4.25
CA ALA A 27 -0.45 -15.63 5.58
C ALA A 27 -1.77 -15.75 6.35
N ALA A 28 -2.67 -14.77 6.24
CA ALA A 28 -3.99 -14.78 6.86
C ALA A 28 -4.86 -15.96 6.39
N LEU A 29 -4.64 -16.47 5.18
CA LEU A 29 -5.32 -17.68 4.70
C LEU A 29 -4.53 -18.93 5.07
N VAL A 30 -3.24 -18.96 4.73
CA VAL A 30 -2.42 -20.17 4.78
C VAL A 30 -2.17 -20.63 6.22
N VAL A 31 -1.80 -19.72 7.13
CA VAL A 31 -1.40 -20.10 8.50
C VAL A 31 -2.56 -20.70 9.29
N PRO A 32 -3.76 -20.09 9.35
CA PRO A 32 -4.89 -20.67 10.09
C PRO A 32 -5.38 -21.98 9.48
N LEU A 33 -5.41 -22.09 8.14
CA LEU A 33 -5.81 -23.32 7.46
C LEU A 33 -4.82 -24.46 7.71
N ALA A 34 -3.52 -24.19 7.65
CA ALA A 34 -2.49 -25.17 7.98
C ALA A 34 -2.59 -25.60 9.45
N ALA A 35 -2.81 -24.66 10.37
CA ALA A 35 -2.95 -24.96 11.80
C ALA A 35 -4.17 -25.84 12.11
N VAL A 36 -5.26 -25.75 11.34
CA VAL A 36 -6.40 -26.66 11.47
C VAL A 36 -6.09 -28.01 10.82
N ALA A 37 -5.55 -28.00 9.60
CA ALA A 37 -5.26 -29.22 8.84
C ALA A 37 -4.23 -30.14 9.52
N LEU A 38 -3.26 -29.54 10.23
CA LEU A 38 -2.23 -30.25 10.98
C LEU A 38 -2.64 -30.60 12.41
N GLY A 39 -3.84 -30.18 12.85
CA GLY A 39 -4.31 -30.43 14.22
C GLY A 39 -3.62 -29.59 15.30
N GLU A 40 -2.85 -28.57 14.92
CA GLU A 40 -2.05 -27.71 15.80
C GLU A 40 -2.88 -26.69 16.59
N SER A 41 -4.18 -26.55 16.29
CA SER A 41 -5.03 -25.53 16.92
C SER A 41 -6.42 -26.05 17.32
N ALA A 42 -6.54 -26.46 18.59
CA ALA A 42 -7.81 -26.86 19.17
C ALA A 42 -8.85 -25.72 19.21
N PHE A 43 -8.41 -24.46 19.29
CA PHE A 43 -9.31 -23.29 19.25
C PHE A 43 -9.95 -23.12 17.87
N LEU A 44 -9.15 -23.06 16.80
CA LEU A 44 -9.67 -22.84 15.45
C LEU A 44 -10.54 -24.01 14.98
N ALA A 45 -10.19 -25.24 15.36
CA ALA A 45 -10.97 -26.44 15.07
C ALA A 45 -12.37 -26.44 15.72
N ARG A 46 -12.59 -25.65 16.80
CA ARG A 46 -13.90 -25.51 17.46
C ARG A 46 -14.80 -24.46 16.81
N LEU A 47 -14.26 -23.60 15.95
CA LEU A 47 -15.04 -22.56 15.29
C LEU A 47 -15.92 -23.19 14.21
N PRO A 48 -17.17 -22.71 14.03
CA PRO A 48 -17.98 -23.11 12.88
C PRO A 48 -17.23 -22.80 11.58
N GLY A 49 -17.16 -23.77 10.67
CA GLY A 49 -16.35 -23.64 9.44
C GLY A 49 -16.73 -22.43 8.58
N TRP A 50 -18.02 -22.08 8.53
CA TRP A 50 -18.49 -20.87 7.82
C TRP A 50 -17.98 -19.58 8.48
N PHE A 51 -17.90 -19.53 9.81
CA PHE A 51 -17.43 -18.37 10.56
C PHE A 51 -15.92 -18.19 10.37
N LEU A 52 -15.15 -19.27 10.51
CA LEU A 52 -13.71 -19.26 10.24
C LEU A 52 -13.45 -18.85 8.79
N GLY A 53 -14.05 -19.55 7.82
CA GLY A 53 -13.83 -19.30 6.40
C GLY A 53 -14.17 -17.86 5.99
N SER A 54 -15.34 -17.35 6.39
CA SER A 54 -15.74 -15.97 6.06
C SER A 54 -14.83 -14.92 6.70
N THR A 55 -14.43 -15.11 7.96
CA THR A 55 -13.53 -14.19 8.66
C THR A 55 -12.16 -14.14 7.98
N LEU A 56 -11.56 -15.30 7.68
CA LEU A 56 -10.26 -15.37 7.00
C LEU A 56 -10.32 -14.72 5.61
N LEU A 57 -11.40 -14.97 4.85
CA LEU A 57 -11.59 -14.36 3.53
C LEU A 57 -11.74 -12.84 3.61
N ILE A 58 -12.51 -12.31 4.56
CA ILE A 58 -12.68 -10.86 4.73
C ILE A 58 -11.34 -10.21 5.07
N VAL A 59 -10.61 -10.77 6.05
CA VAL A 59 -9.29 -10.25 6.44
C VAL A 59 -8.32 -10.29 5.26
N ALA A 60 -8.23 -11.41 4.56
CA ALA A 60 -7.35 -11.56 3.41
C ALA A 60 -7.74 -10.61 2.26
N ALA A 61 -9.04 -10.43 2.00
CA ALA A 61 -9.52 -9.51 0.96
C ALA A 61 -9.18 -8.05 1.27
N VAL A 62 -9.35 -7.60 2.52
CA VAL A 62 -8.96 -6.25 2.95
C VAL A 62 -7.45 -6.05 2.78
N LEU A 63 -6.63 -7.00 3.26
CA LEU A 63 -5.18 -6.94 3.13
C LEU A 63 -4.73 -6.96 1.65
N ALA A 64 -5.34 -7.79 0.81
CA ALA A 64 -5.07 -7.84 -0.62
C ALA A 64 -5.48 -6.53 -1.32
N GLY A 65 -6.60 -5.92 -0.93
CA GLY A 65 -7.02 -4.61 -1.43
C GLY A 65 -6.01 -3.51 -1.08
N LEU A 66 -5.54 -3.49 0.18
CA LEU A 66 -4.49 -2.56 0.62
C LEU A 66 -3.16 -2.80 -0.11
N ALA A 67 -2.82 -4.07 -0.37
CA ALA A 67 -1.65 -4.44 -1.15
C ALA A 67 -1.74 -3.90 -2.57
N ALA A 68 -2.83 -4.20 -3.28
CA ALA A 68 -3.07 -3.75 -4.64
C ALA A 68 -3.04 -2.23 -4.75
N MET A 69 -3.70 -1.53 -3.80
CA MET A 69 -3.69 -0.07 -3.75
C MET A 69 -2.28 0.50 -3.58
N ASN A 70 -1.49 -0.01 -2.63
CA ASN A 70 -0.13 0.46 -2.42
C ASN A 70 0.79 0.16 -3.62
N LEU A 71 0.71 -1.03 -4.20
CA LEU A 71 1.48 -1.38 -5.39
C LEU A 71 1.10 -0.49 -6.58
N ALA A 72 -0.18 -0.19 -6.77
CA ALA A 72 -0.65 0.71 -7.82
C ALA A 72 -0.13 2.15 -7.60
N LEU A 73 -0.16 2.67 -6.37
CA LEU A 73 0.40 4.00 -6.06
C LEU A 73 1.92 4.04 -6.25
N GLY A 74 2.64 3.02 -5.80
CA GLY A 74 4.08 2.88 -6.03
C GLY A 74 4.41 2.90 -7.53
N TRP A 75 3.65 2.16 -8.34
CA TRP A 75 3.78 2.18 -9.79
C TRP A 75 3.47 3.55 -10.40
N GLY A 76 2.38 4.19 -9.97
CA GLY A 76 1.99 5.51 -10.43
C GLY A 76 3.04 6.57 -10.14
N LEU A 77 3.64 6.54 -8.94
CA LEU A 77 4.72 7.43 -8.54
C LEU A 77 6.02 7.15 -9.33
N TRP A 78 6.38 5.88 -9.51
CA TRP A 78 7.57 5.49 -10.26
C TRP A 78 7.49 5.92 -11.73
N GLN A 79 6.30 5.89 -12.32
CA GLN A 79 6.02 6.36 -13.68
C GLN A 79 5.71 7.87 -13.75
N LEU A 80 5.89 8.61 -12.65
CA LEU A 80 5.59 10.04 -12.51
C LEU A 80 4.18 10.42 -12.99
N LYS A 81 3.18 9.56 -12.79
CA LYS A 81 1.79 9.80 -13.18
C LYS A 81 1.09 10.70 -12.16
N ASN A 82 0.37 11.71 -12.64
CA ASN A 82 -0.39 12.65 -11.77
C ASN A 82 -1.39 11.94 -10.84
N TRP A 83 -2.05 10.88 -11.30
CA TRP A 83 -2.98 10.10 -10.47
C TRP A 83 -2.27 9.38 -9.33
N GLY A 84 -1.02 8.93 -9.53
CA GLY A 84 -0.21 8.28 -8.51
C GLY A 84 0.17 9.25 -7.39
N ARG A 85 0.54 10.47 -7.75
CA ARG A 85 0.83 11.54 -6.79
C ARG A 85 -0.39 11.89 -5.94
N THR A 86 -1.53 12.16 -6.58
CA THR A 86 -2.76 12.52 -5.85
C THR A 86 -3.23 11.37 -4.95
N GLY A 87 -3.21 10.13 -5.45
CA GLY A 87 -3.59 8.97 -4.66
C GLY A 87 -2.67 8.74 -3.46
N ALA A 88 -1.35 8.90 -3.63
CA ALA A 88 -0.39 8.76 -2.54
C ALA A 88 -0.56 9.84 -1.46
N MET A 89 -0.85 11.09 -1.85
CA MET A 89 -1.16 12.16 -0.88
C MET A 89 -2.43 11.85 -0.09
N ILE A 90 -3.50 11.39 -0.75
CA ILE A 90 -4.75 11.01 -0.08
C ILE A 90 -4.48 9.87 0.91
N LEU A 91 -3.78 8.83 0.49
CA LEU A 91 -3.45 7.70 1.36
C LEU A 91 -2.57 8.14 2.54
N ALA A 92 -1.63 9.06 2.33
CA ALA A 92 -0.79 9.60 3.38
C ALA A 92 -1.59 10.35 4.45
N VAL A 93 -2.63 11.12 4.07
CA VAL A 93 -3.56 11.73 5.04
C VAL A 93 -4.26 10.66 5.88
N PHE A 94 -4.73 9.58 5.26
CA PHE A 94 -5.33 8.46 5.98
C PHE A 94 -4.34 7.71 6.88
N GLN A 95 -3.04 7.76 6.60
CA GLN A 95 -2.02 7.12 7.45
C GLN A 95 -1.72 7.90 8.74
N ILE A 96 -1.99 9.22 8.79
CA ILE A 96 -1.61 10.07 9.93
C ILE A 96 -2.17 9.58 11.29
N PRO A 97 -3.43 9.13 11.40
CA PRO A 97 -3.96 8.66 12.68
C PRO A 97 -3.29 7.38 13.23
N PHE A 98 -2.54 6.64 12.40
CA PHE A 98 -1.87 5.40 12.80
C PHE A 98 -0.51 5.70 13.46
N ILE A 99 -0.55 6.22 14.69
CA ILE A 99 0.63 6.63 15.45
C ILE A 99 1.42 5.40 15.97
N PRO A 100 2.77 5.39 15.93
CA PRO A 100 3.65 6.44 15.41
C PRO A 100 4.04 6.26 13.94
N ILE A 101 3.99 5.04 13.42
CA ILE A 101 4.59 4.69 12.11
C ILE A 101 3.86 5.39 10.96
N GLY A 102 2.52 5.36 10.96
CA GLY A 102 1.71 5.98 9.91
C GLY A 102 1.80 7.51 9.92
N THR A 103 1.99 8.13 11.09
CA THR A 103 2.23 9.57 11.18
C THR A 103 3.54 9.98 10.54
N ILE A 104 4.63 9.27 10.85
CA ILE A 104 5.94 9.55 10.27
C ILE A 104 5.92 9.32 8.75
N ALA A 105 5.40 8.16 8.32
CA ALA A 105 5.32 7.84 6.90
C ALA A 105 4.42 8.82 6.15
N GLY A 106 3.19 9.06 6.64
CA GLY A 106 2.24 9.99 6.03
C GLY A 106 2.79 11.42 5.97
N GLY A 107 3.45 11.88 7.04
CA GLY A 107 4.09 13.19 7.10
C GLY A 107 5.22 13.33 6.07
N VAL A 108 6.11 12.34 5.95
CA VAL A 108 7.19 12.35 4.96
C VAL A 108 6.64 12.33 3.53
N ILE A 109 5.64 11.51 3.26
CA ILE A 109 5.02 11.42 1.93
C ILE A 109 4.39 12.76 1.53
N LEU A 110 3.61 13.37 2.43
CA LEU A 110 3.00 14.67 2.18
C LEU A 110 4.08 15.76 2.01
N TYR A 111 5.08 15.78 2.88
CA TYR A 111 6.18 16.74 2.81
C TYR A 111 6.92 16.67 1.47
N VAL A 112 7.19 15.47 0.96
CA VAL A 112 7.85 15.29 -0.35
C VAL A 112 6.91 15.67 -1.49
N LEU A 113 5.68 15.15 -1.52
CA LEU A 113 4.79 15.31 -2.67
C LEU A 113 4.15 16.70 -2.80
N LEU A 114 4.12 17.49 -1.72
CA LEU A 114 3.61 18.87 -1.73
C LEU A 114 4.65 19.90 -2.21
N GLN A 115 5.93 19.55 -2.32
CA GLN A 115 6.97 20.47 -2.81
C GLN A 115 6.70 20.92 -4.25
N ASP A 116 6.93 22.21 -4.54
CA ASP A 116 6.75 22.78 -5.87
C ASP A 116 7.65 22.10 -6.92
N GLN A 117 8.88 21.77 -6.52
CA GLN A 117 9.85 21.02 -7.33
C GLN A 117 9.28 19.67 -7.79
N THR A 118 8.65 18.94 -6.87
CA THR A 118 7.98 17.67 -7.18
C THR A 118 6.76 17.90 -8.06
N ARG A 119 5.97 18.96 -7.82
CA ARG A 119 4.86 19.31 -8.70
C ARG A 119 5.31 19.56 -10.14
N GLU A 120 6.40 20.30 -10.33
CA GLU A 120 6.99 20.57 -11.64
C GLU A 120 7.48 19.30 -12.33
N LEU A 121 8.10 18.38 -11.58
CA LEU A 121 8.54 17.08 -12.10
C LEU A 121 7.37 16.28 -12.70
N PHE A 122 6.27 16.16 -11.95
CA PHE A 122 5.06 15.47 -12.42
C PHE A 122 4.38 16.21 -13.58
N TRP A 123 4.37 17.55 -13.58
CA TRP A 123 3.88 18.32 -14.71
C TRP A 123 4.70 18.03 -15.96
N ALA A 124 6.03 18.18 -15.88
CA ALA A 124 6.95 17.99 -17.00
C ALA A 124 6.80 16.59 -17.63
N ALA A 125 6.66 15.55 -16.82
CA ALA A 125 6.48 14.17 -17.27
C ALA A 125 5.14 13.91 -17.98
N ASN A 126 4.10 14.72 -17.73
CA ASN A 126 2.75 14.51 -18.27
C ASN A 126 2.31 15.62 -19.25
N ARG A 127 3.23 16.45 -19.77
CA ARG A 127 2.87 17.48 -20.77
C ARG A 127 2.40 16.82 -22.07
N PRO A 128 1.27 17.24 -22.65
CA PRO A 128 0.92 16.83 -24.01
C PRO A 128 1.97 17.37 -24.98
N ILE A 129 2.41 16.52 -25.92
CA ILE A 129 3.37 16.91 -26.95
C ILE A 129 2.71 18.01 -27.80
N PRO A 130 3.35 19.17 -28.00
CA PRO A 130 2.78 20.21 -28.86
C PRO A 130 2.64 19.64 -30.28
N TYR A 131 1.41 19.66 -30.83
CA TYR A 131 1.15 19.38 -32.24
C TYR A 131 2.03 20.33 -33.08
N ARG A 132 3.03 19.77 -33.77
CA ARG A 132 3.77 20.46 -34.83
C ARG A 132 3.12 20.15 -36.16
#